data_AF-A0A7C3I537-F1
#
_entry.id   AF-A0A7C3I537-F1
#
_cell.length_a   1.000
_cell.length_b   1.000
_cell.length_c   1.000
_cell.angle_alpha   90.00
_cell.angle_beta   90.00
_cell.angle_gamma   90.00
#
_symmetry.space_group_name_H-M   'P 1'
#
loop_
_entity.id
_entity.type
_entity.pdbx_description
1 polymer ?
#
loop_
_entity_poly.entity_id
_entity_poly.type
_entity_poly.pdbx_seq_one_letter_code
_entity_poly.pdbx_strand_id
1 'polypeptide(L)'
;MVNNQIDPEEVSQFPKELIEEGEGQSEPSDAIKISESLYAQILKMSVSEKIKLATVGNREARNILIKDPNRTVVTAVINSPKLKEEDVLSFATNRSLSDEVVKQIALKKEWLKNYRIKLALIVNPKTPPSVSLRLLGHVMEKDLRNIAKDKNVNSLVARQALRELGKRGKI
;
A
#
# COMPACT_ATOMS: atom_id res chain seq x y z
N MET A 1 5.89 -16.77 16.28
CA MET A 1 5.14 -15.53 16.54
C MET A 1 6.10 -14.61 17.25
N VAL A 2 6.68 -13.63 16.56
CA VAL A 2 7.60 -12.69 17.21
C VAL A 2 6.72 -11.59 17.79
N ASN A 3 6.56 -11.57 19.10
CA ASN A 3 5.89 -10.49 19.81
C ASN A 3 6.72 -9.23 19.61
N ASN A 4 6.26 -8.36 18.70
CA ASN A 4 6.81 -7.04 18.50
C ASN A 4 6.29 -6.14 19.63
N GLN A 5 6.77 -6.36 20.86
CA GLN A 5 6.68 -5.37 21.91
C GLN A 5 7.53 -4.19 21.45
N ILE A 6 6.88 -3.08 21.15
CA ILE A 6 7.54 -1.83 20.78
C ILE A 6 8.28 -1.36 22.03
N ASP A 7 9.60 -1.38 22.01
CA ASP A 7 10.41 -0.96 23.13
C ASP A 7 10.20 0.55 23.36
N PRO A 8 9.80 1.02 24.56
CA PRO A 8 9.49 2.43 24.81
C PRO A 8 10.65 3.39 24.48
N GLU A 9 11.89 2.92 24.57
CA GLU A 9 13.08 3.70 24.22
C GLU A 9 13.17 4.00 22.70
N GLU A 10 12.66 3.11 21.83
CA GLU A 10 12.69 3.33 20.37
C GLU A 10 11.72 4.43 19.92
N VAL A 11 10.62 4.63 20.66
CA VAL A 11 9.62 5.66 20.37
C VAL A 11 10.15 7.05 20.74
N SER A 12 11.03 7.15 21.75
CA SER A 12 11.59 8.40 22.24
C SER A 12 12.65 9.01 21.30
N GLN A 13 13.16 8.26 20.32
CA GLN A 13 14.19 8.74 19.39
C GLN A 13 13.61 9.58 18.25
N PHE A 14 12.30 9.50 18.00
CA PHE A 14 11.65 10.20 16.89
C PHE A 14 10.96 11.49 17.35
N PRO A 15 10.97 12.54 16.51
CA PRO A 15 10.12 13.73 16.68
C PRO A 15 8.68 13.35 16.96
N LYS A 16 8.03 14.01 17.93
CA LYS A 16 6.65 13.68 18.34
C LYS A 16 5.67 13.79 17.18
N GLU A 17 5.91 14.73 16.27
CA GLU A 17 5.11 14.98 15.08
C GLU A 17 5.10 13.79 14.09
N LEU A 18 6.08 12.88 14.20
CA LEU A 18 6.15 11.65 13.41
C LEU A 18 5.49 10.45 14.10
N ILE A 19 5.17 10.55 15.39
CA ILE A 19 4.63 9.46 16.21
C ILE A 19 3.17 9.70 16.56
N GLU A 20 2.83 10.92 16.95
CA GLU A 20 1.50 11.34 17.35
C GLU A 20 0.62 11.56 16.11
N GLU A 21 -0.60 11.04 16.12
CA GLU A 21 -1.59 11.33 15.08
C GLU A 21 -2.09 12.76 15.33
N GLY A 22 -1.86 13.68 14.39
CA GLY A 22 -2.31 15.06 14.53
C GLY A 22 -3.84 15.11 14.65
N GLU A 23 -4.35 15.71 15.74
CA GLU A 23 -5.77 15.97 15.89
C GLU A 23 -6.20 16.99 14.82
N GLY A 24 -7.13 16.58 13.96
CA GLY A 24 -7.53 17.34 12.79
C GLY A 24 -8.18 18.67 13.16
N GLN A 25 -7.46 19.76 12.90
CA GLN A 25 -7.94 21.11 12.58
C GLN A 25 -6.73 22.03 12.35
N SER A 26 -5.85 21.68 11.41
CA SER A 26 -4.80 22.58 10.92
C SER A 26 -5.23 23.18 9.58
N GLU A 27 -5.04 24.48 9.40
CA GLU A 27 -5.24 25.15 8.11
C GLU A 27 -4.46 24.41 7.00
N PRO A 28 -4.99 24.31 5.76
CA PRO A 28 -4.35 23.54 4.68
C PRO A 28 -2.90 23.95 4.42
N SER A 29 -2.56 25.23 4.59
CA SER A 29 -1.19 25.74 4.46
C SER A 29 -0.23 25.19 5.51
N ASP A 30 -0.71 24.94 6.72
CA ASP A 30 0.13 24.49 7.83
C ASP A 30 0.34 22.97 7.74
N ALA A 31 -0.70 22.22 7.34
CA ALA A 31 -0.57 20.79 7.04
C ALA A 31 0.48 20.51 5.94
N ILE A 32 0.51 21.34 4.88
CA ILE A 32 1.51 21.22 3.81
C ILE A 32 2.92 21.46 4.35
N LYS A 33 3.14 22.55 5.09
CA LYS A 33 4.46 22.86 5.68
C LYS A 33 4.94 21.79 6.65
N ILE A 34 4.03 21.24 7.46
CA ILE A 34 4.33 20.11 8.35
C ILE A 34 4.78 18.92 7.51
N SER A 35 4.01 18.54 6.48
CA SER A 35 4.37 17.41 5.62
C SER A 35 5.73 17.57 4.92
N GLU A 36 6.07 18.79 4.47
CA GLU A 36 7.37 19.10 3.86
C GLU A 36 8.52 19.00 4.87
N SER A 37 8.31 19.50 6.10
CA SER A 37 9.28 19.38 7.20
C SER A 37 9.51 17.92 7.59
N LEU A 38 8.44 17.13 7.74
CA LEU A 38 8.50 15.71 8.04
C LEU A 38 9.24 14.94 6.93
N TYR A 39 8.95 15.26 5.67
CA TYR A 39 9.62 14.67 4.52
C TYR A 39 11.13 14.96 4.54
N ALA A 40 11.52 16.21 4.79
CA ALA A 40 12.92 16.61 4.87
C ALA A 40 13.67 15.90 6.03
N GLN A 41 13.01 15.65 7.15
CA GLN A 41 13.57 14.91 8.27
C GLN A 41 13.76 13.42 7.92
N ILE A 42 12.74 12.78 7.35
CA ILE A 42 12.80 11.37 6.95
C ILE A 42 13.88 11.13 5.88
N LEU A 43 14.09 12.07 4.96
CA LEU A 43 15.14 11.95 3.95
C LEU A 43 16.55 11.87 4.55
N LYS A 44 16.80 12.50 5.69
CA LYS A 44 18.10 12.49 6.39
C LYS A 44 18.32 11.24 7.24
N MET A 45 17.28 10.44 7.47
CA MET A 45 17.36 9.23 8.28
C MET A 45 18.09 8.09 7.54
N SER A 46 18.82 7.30 8.31
CA SER A 46 19.36 6.02 7.87
C SER A 46 18.24 5.01 7.56
N VAL A 47 18.58 3.96 6.81
CA VAL A 47 17.65 2.87 6.49
C VAL A 47 17.10 2.23 7.77
N SER A 48 17.94 2.02 8.79
CA SER A 48 17.52 1.44 10.07
C SER A 48 16.53 2.32 10.82
N GLU A 49 16.77 3.63 10.88
CA GLU A 49 15.83 4.58 11.50
C GLU A 49 14.49 4.63 10.76
N LYS A 50 14.52 4.60 9.42
CA LYS A 50 13.30 4.53 8.60
C LYS A 50 12.48 3.27 8.85
N ILE A 51 13.14 2.12 9.03
CA ILE A 51 12.47 0.84 9.35
C ILE A 51 11.79 0.92 10.73
N LYS A 52 12.48 1.48 11.73
CA LYS A 52 11.90 1.70 13.06
C LYS A 52 10.71 2.65 12.96
N LEU A 53 10.88 3.79 12.28
CA LEU A 53 9.82 4.78 12.09
C LEU A 53 8.62 4.21 11.33
N ALA A 54 8.81 3.31 10.36
CA ALA A 54 7.70 2.63 9.68
C ALA A 54 6.80 1.84 10.66
N THR A 55 7.38 1.33 11.74
CA THR A 55 6.69 0.52 12.75
C THR A 55 5.96 1.38 13.78
N VAL A 56 6.61 2.45 14.27
CA VAL A 56 6.08 3.28 15.36
C VAL A 56 5.40 4.56 14.90
N GLY A 57 5.70 5.01 13.69
CA GLY A 57 5.26 6.29 13.15
C GLY A 57 3.77 6.37 12.85
N ASN A 58 3.27 7.60 12.78
CA ASN A 58 1.90 7.93 12.42
C ASN A 58 1.62 7.67 10.94
N ARG A 59 0.37 7.92 10.52
CA ARG A 59 -0.05 7.73 9.13
C ARG A 59 0.81 8.49 8.12
N GLU A 60 1.18 9.73 8.43
CA GLU A 60 1.90 10.58 7.49
C GLU A 60 3.35 10.13 7.28
N ALA A 61 4.02 9.72 8.36
CA ALA A 61 5.33 9.06 8.27
C ALA A 61 5.28 7.84 7.34
N ARG A 62 4.25 6.99 7.45
CA ARG A 62 4.07 5.83 6.56
C ARG A 62 3.79 6.22 5.11
N ASN A 63 3.00 7.27 4.87
CA ASN A 63 2.73 7.80 3.52
C ASN A 63 3.98 8.34 2.83
N ILE A 64 4.94 8.85 3.60
CA ILE A 64 6.24 9.27 3.10
C ILE A 64 7.12 8.04 2.86
N LEU A 65 7.26 7.16 3.86
CA LEU A 65 8.16 6.00 3.81
C LEU A 65 7.76 4.97 2.74
N ILE A 66 6.48 4.84 2.38
CA ILE A 66 6.06 3.90 1.32
C ILE A 66 6.62 4.26 -0.07
N LYS A 67 7.07 5.50 -0.25
CA LYS A 67 7.72 6.00 -1.48
C LYS A 67 9.23 5.78 -1.47
N ASP A 68 9.79 5.26 -0.39
CA ASP A 68 11.24 5.07 -0.25
C ASP A 68 11.77 4.07 -1.31
N PRO A 69 12.91 4.34 -1.96
CA PRO A 69 13.49 3.43 -2.94
C PRO A 69 13.99 2.12 -2.33
N ASN A 70 14.23 2.07 -1.01
CA ASN A 70 14.71 0.88 -0.33
C ASN A 70 13.57 -0.10 -0.06
N ARG A 71 13.69 -1.29 -0.66
CA ARG A 71 12.74 -2.41 -0.48
C ARG A 71 12.49 -2.78 0.98
N THR A 72 13.51 -2.74 1.84
CA THR A 72 13.38 -3.11 3.24
C THR A 72 12.52 -2.10 4.00
N VAL A 73 12.63 -0.80 3.68
CA VAL A 73 11.77 0.25 4.24
C VAL A 73 10.32 0.06 3.80
N VAL A 74 10.08 -0.15 2.50
CA VAL A 74 8.74 -0.45 1.97
C VAL A 74 8.13 -1.67 2.65
N THR A 75 8.92 -2.73 2.82
CA THR A 75 8.49 -3.95 3.50
C THR A 75 8.14 -3.68 4.97
N ALA A 76 8.90 -2.84 5.67
CA ALA A 76 8.60 -2.43 7.04
C ALA A 76 7.27 -1.66 7.13
N VAL A 77 6.99 -0.73 6.20
CA VAL A 77 5.72 0.01 6.15
C VAL A 77 4.53 -0.93 5.97
N ILE A 78 4.61 -1.86 5.01
CA ILE A 78 3.55 -2.84 4.74
C ILE A 78 3.34 -3.83 5.89
N ASN A 79 4.37 -4.04 6.73
CA ASN A 79 4.32 -4.87 7.93
C ASN A 79 3.99 -4.11 9.21
N SER A 80 3.78 -2.80 9.15
CA SER A 80 3.52 -1.99 10.33
C SER A 80 2.22 -2.42 11.04
N PRO A 81 2.24 -2.60 12.37
CA PRO A 81 1.05 -2.97 13.14
C PRO A 81 -0.01 -1.87 13.16
N LYS A 82 0.38 -0.62 12.86
CA LYS A 82 -0.54 0.53 12.78
C LYS A 82 -1.18 0.68 11.40
N LEU A 83 -0.81 -0.15 10.43
CA LEU A 83 -1.32 -0.04 9.05
C LEU A 83 -2.79 -0.49 8.97
N LYS A 84 -3.64 0.36 8.40
CA LYS A 84 -5.07 0.10 8.24
C LYS A 84 -5.42 -0.28 6.80
N GLU A 85 -6.57 -0.91 6.60
CA GLU A 85 -7.05 -1.29 5.27
C GLU A 85 -7.18 -0.10 4.31
N GLU A 86 -7.56 1.07 4.81
CA GLU A 86 -7.66 2.30 4.01
C GLU A 86 -6.30 2.76 3.47
N ASP A 87 -5.25 2.63 4.29
CA ASP A 87 -3.88 2.96 3.87
C ASP A 87 -3.42 1.99 2.78
N VAL A 88 -3.64 0.68 2.98
CA VAL A 88 -3.29 -0.35 2.00
C VAL A 88 -4.04 -0.17 0.69
N LEU A 89 -5.33 0.19 0.75
CA LEU A 89 -6.12 0.49 -0.44
C LEU A 89 -5.60 1.72 -1.18
N SER A 90 -5.23 2.77 -0.45
CA SER A 90 -4.58 3.96 -1.00
C SER A 90 -3.28 3.59 -1.73
N PHE A 91 -2.45 2.75 -1.11
CA PHE A 91 -1.19 2.30 -1.72
C PHE A 91 -1.41 1.42 -2.94
N ALA A 92 -2.37 0.49 -2.88
CA ALA A 92 -2.65 -0.43 -3.98
C ALA A 92 -3.25 0.29 -5.22
N THR A 93 -4.01 1.36 -5.02
CA THR A 93 -4.56 2.17 -6.13
C THR A 93 -3.55 3.16 -6.70
N ASN A 94 -2.51 3.51 -5.94
CA ASN A 94 -1.53 4.50 -6.34
C ASN A 94 -0.52 3.96 -7.38
N ARG A 95 -0.63 4.48 -8.60
CA ARG A 95 0.23 4.10 -9.73
C ARG A 95 1.62 4.76 -9.70
N SER A 96 1.84 5.78 -8.87
CA SER A 96 3.16 6.42 -8.76
C SER A 96 4.12 5.65 -7.87
N LEU A 97 3.62 4.84 -6.94
CA LEU A 97 4.43 4.02 -6.04
C LEU A 97 5.22 2.94 -6.78
N SER A 98 6.33 2.50 -6.18
CA SER A 98 7.16 1.43 -6.71
C SER A 98 6.36 0.14 -6.91
N ASP A 99 6.73 -0.67 -7.90
CA ASP A 99 6.15 -2.00 -8.12
C ASP A 99 6.39 -2.94 -6.93
N GLU A 100 7.43 -2.68 -6.13
CA GLU A 100 7.68 -3.37 -4.87
C GLU A 100 6.52 -3.23 -3.87
N VAL A 101 5.82 -2.08 -3.85
CA VAL A 101 4.70 -1.86 -2.93
C VAL A 101 3.57 -2.84 -3.20
N VAL A 102 3.13 -2.94 -4.46
CA VAL A 102 2.04 -3.85 -4.84
C VAL A 102 2.46 -5.31 -4.72
N LYS A 103 3.74 -5.64 -4.92
CA LYS A 103 4.28 -6.99 -4.63
C LYS A 103 4.16 -7.34 -3.15
N GLN A 104 4.61 -6.45 -2.26
CA GLN A 104 4.54 -6.69 -0.82
C GLN A 104 3.10 -6.81 -0.31
N ILE A 105 2.20 -5.96 -0.79
CA ILE A 105 0.76 -6.06 -0.47
C ILE A 105 0.20 -7.42 -0.94
N ALA A 106 0.54 -7.85 -2.16
CA ALA A 106 0.04 -9.10 -2.74
C ALA A 106 0.54 -10.37 -2.06
N LEU A 107 1.65 -10.32 -1.30
CA LEU A 107 2.15 -11.46 -0.52
C LEU A 107 1.33 -11.71 0.75
N LYS A 108 0.61 -10.69 1.23
CA LYS A 108 -0.12 -10.73 2.49
C LYS A 108 -1.57 -11.18 2.29
N LYS A 109 -1.87 -12.39 2.79
CA LYS A 109 -3.22 -12.97 2.72
C LYS A 109 -4.28 -12.13 3.44
N GLU A 110 -3.91 -11.43 4.50
CA GLU A 110 -4.81 -10.51 5.23
C GLU A 110 -5.41 -9.46 4.30
N TRP A 111 -4.58 -8.80 3.48
CA TRP A 111 -5.03 -7.77 2.55
C TRP A 111 -5.87 -8.33 1.40
N LEU A 112 -5.57 -9.55 0.94
CA LEU A 112 -6.30 -10.19 -0.16
C LEU A 112 -7.72 -10.64 0.23
N LYS A 113 -8.07 -10.69 1.53
CA LYS A 113 -9.45 -10.91 1.99
C LYS A 113 -10.34 -9.73 1.64
N ASN A 114 -9.81 -8.51 1.68
CA ASN A 114 -10.54 -7.32 1.31
C ASN A 114 -10.73 -7.26 -0.21
N TYR A 115 -12.00 -7.26 -0.65
CA TYR A 115 -12.36 -7.24 -2.06
C TYR A 115 -11.84 -6.00 -2.80
N ARG A 116 -11.88 -4.82 -2.15
CA ARG A 116 -11.43 -3.56 -2.75
C ARG A 116 -9.93 -3.56 -2.99
N ILE A 117 -9.14 -4.05 -2.03
CA ILE A 117 -7.68 -4.16 -2.18
C ILE A 117 -7.34 -5.17 -3.29
N LYS A 118 -8.03 -6.32 -3.31
CA LYS A 118 -7.88 -7.31 -4.38
C LYS A 118 -8.14 -6.72 -5.76
N LEU A 119 -9.24 -5.99 -5.92
CA LEU A 119 -9.58 -5.33 -7.18
C LEU A 119 -8.54 -4.28 -7.54
N ALA A 120 -8.11 -3.45 -6.58
CA ALA A 120 -7.08 -2.43 -6.78
C ALA A 120 -5.76 -3.04 -7.28
N LEU A 121 -5.31 -4.16 -6.71
CA LEU A 121 -4.13 -4.88 -7.18
C LEU A 121 -4.31 -5.38 -8.62
N ILE A 122 -5.45 -5.96 -8.96
CA ILE A 122 -5.69 -6.49 -10.32
C ILE A 122 -5.63 -5.38 -11.37
N VAL A 123 -6.22 -4.23 -11.07
CA VAL A 123 -6.29 -3.10 -12.02
C VAL A 123 -5.00 -2.26 -12.06
N ASN A 124 -4.10 -2.43 -11.10
CA ASN A 124 -2.85 -1.69 -11.07
C ASN A 124 -1.85 -2.27 -12.10
N PRO A 125 -1.35 -1.47 -13.06
CA PRO A 125 -0.43 -1.94 -14.11
C PRO A 125 0.92 -2.42 -13.57
N LYS A 126 1.33 -2.00 -12.37
CA LYS A 126 2.59 -2.42 -11.73
C LYS A 126 2.46 -3.75 -11.01
N THR A 127 1.26 -4.30 -10.86
CA THR A 127 1.06 -5.61 -10.25
C THR A 127 1.56 -6.71 -11.19
N PRO A 128 2.40 -7.64 -10.71
CA PRO A 128 2.86 -8.76 -11.54
C PRO A 128 1.68 -9.54 -12.13
N PRO A 129 1.66 -9.83 -13.45
CA PRO A 129 0.54 -10.52 -14.09
C PRO A 129 0.17 -11.84 -13.42
N SER A 130 1.15 -12.61 -12.90
CA SER A 130 0.91 -13.86 -12.18
C SER A 130 0.02 -13.68 -10.95
N VAL A 131 0.17 -12.58 -10.21
CA VAL A 131 -0.67 -12.24 -9.06
C VAL A 131 -2.07 -11.91 -9.55
N SER A 132 -2.19 -10.99 -10.52
CA SER A 132 -3.50 -10.57 -11.03
C SER A 132 -4.30 -11.74 -11.58
N LEU A 133 -3.68 -12.62 -12.38
CA LEU A 133 -4.31 -13.81 -12.96
C LEU A 133 -4.86 -14.76 -11.89
N ARG A 134 -4.11 -14.98 -10.79
CA ARG A 134 -4.55 -15.81 -9.66
C ARG A 134 -5.76 -15.20 -8.95
N LEU A 135 -5.84 -13.87 -8.87
CA LEU A 135 -6.92 -13.18 -8.15
C LEU A 135 -8.22 -13.07 -8.97
N LEU A 136 -8.16 -13.11 -10.31
CA LEU A 136 -9.33 -12.97 -11.20
C LEU A 136 -10.46 -13.96 -10.88
N GLY A 137 -10.14 -15.19 -10.47
CA GLY A 137 -11.14 -16.20 -10.11
C GLY A 137 -12.05 -15.77 -8.95
N HIS A 138 -11.60 -14.84 -8.11
CA HIS A 138 -12.31 -14.35 -6.93
C HIS A 138 -12.98 -12.98 -7.13
N VAL A 139 -13.06 -12.51 -8.37
CA VAL A 139 -13.67 -11.21 -8.73
C VAL A 139 -15.12 -11.42 -9.18
N MET A 140 -15.98 -10.45 -8.83
CA MET A 140 -17.37 -10.43 -9.27
C MET A 140 -17.47 -10.18 -10.77
N GLU A 141 -18.54 -10.68 -11.39
CA GLU A 141 -18.72 -10.58 -12.84
C GLU A 141 -18.72 -9.14 -13.36
N LYS A 142 -19.39 -8.22 -12.64
CA LYS A 142 -19.42 -6.80 -12.99
C LYS A 142 -18.01 -6.24 -13.16
N ASP A 143 -17.14 -6.53 -12.20
CA ASP A 143 -15.77 -6.03 -12.21
C ASP A 143 -14.88 -6.77 -13.21
N LEU A 144 -15.10 -8.07 -13.45
CA LEU A 144 -14.44 -8.79 -14.54
C LEU A 144 -14.73 -8.14 -15.91
N ARG A 145 -15.98 -7.70 -16.13
CA ARG A 145 -16.37 -7.00 -17.36
C ARG A 145 -15.68 -5.64 -17.49
N ASN A 146 -15.48 -4.95 -16.36
CA ASN A 146 -14.72 -3.70 -16.32
C ASN A 146 -13.24 -3.95 -16.62
N ILE A 147 -12.61 -4.94 -15.97
CA ILE A 147 -11.21 -5.32 -16.17
C ILE A 147 -10.96 -5.73 -17.63
N ALA A 148 -11.87 -6.49 -18.24
CA ALA A 148 -11.73 -6.93 -19.63
C ALA A 148 -11.74 -5.78 -20.65
N LYS A 149 -12.35 -4.63 -20.30
CA LYS A 149 -12.44 -3.44 -21.14
C LYS A 149 -11.41 -2.36 -20.79
N ASP A 150 -10.73 -2.49 -19.65
CA ASP A 150 -9.82 -1.47 -19.14
C ASP A 150 -8.47 -1.51 -19.88
N LYS A 151 -8.15 -0.41 -20.57
CA LYS A 151 -6.89 -0.24 -21.33
C LYS A 151 -5.68 -0.01 -20.42
N ASN A 152 -5.89 0.31 -19.15
CA ASN A 152 -4.82 0.53 -18.18
C ASN A 152 -4.33 -0.76 -17.53
N VAL A 153 -5.06 -1.86 -17.69
CA VAL A 153 -4.70 -3.15 -17.13
C VAL A 153 -3.82 -3.91 -18.12
N ASN A 154 -2.93 -4.76 -17.60
CA ASN A 154 -2.11 -5.63 -18.43
C ASN A 154 -2.99 -6.43 -19.41
N SER A 155 -2.60 -6.44 -20.69
CA SER A 155 -3.39 -7.06 -21.78
C SER A 155 -3.65 -8.56 -21.56
N LEU A 156 -2.73 -9.28 -20.91
CA LEU A 156 -2.92 -10.69 -20.55
C LEU A 156 -4.01 -10.86 -19.49
N VAL A 157 -4.06 -9.96 -18.52
CA VAL A 157 -5.07 -9.95 -17.45
C VAL A 157 -6.44 -9.60 -18.02
N ALA A 158 -6.54 -8.59 -18.89
CA ALA A 158 -7.79 -8.25 -19.58
C ALA A 158 -8.32 -9.41 -20.42
N ARG A 159 -7.45 -10.08 -21.20
CA ARG A 159 -7.81 -11.28 -21.97
C ARG A 159 -8.24 -12.44 -21.08
N GLN A 160 -7.58 -12.65 -19.94
CA GLN A 160 -7.99 -13.69 -19.00
C GLN A 160 -9.34 -13.37 -18.36
N ALA A 161 -9.60 -12.11 -18.00
CA ALA A 161 -10.89 -11.70 -17.45
C ALA A 161 -12.04 -12.01 -18.43
N LEU A 162 -11.83 -11.78 -19.73
CA LEU A 162 -12.78 -12.18 -20.78
C LEU A 162 -13.01 -13.69 -20.80
N ARG A 163 -11.94 -14.50 -20.73
CA ARG A 163 -12.07 -15.97 -20.67
C ARG A 163 -12.84 -16.44 -19.44
N GLU A 164 -12.59 -15.83 -18.27
CA GLU A 164 -13.29 -16.17 -17.03
C GLU A 164 -14.79 -15.85 -17.09
N LEU A 165 -15.17 -14.75 -17.76
CA LEU A 165 -16.58 -14.44 -18.01
C LEU A 165 -17.26 -15.47 -18.94
N GLY A 166 -16.55 -15.94 -19.96
CA GLY A 166 -17.06 -16.98 -20.88
C GLY A 166 -17.28 -18.32 -20.17
N LYS A 167 -16.36 -18.74 -19.29
CA LYS A 167 -16.52 -19.94 -18.45
C LYS A 167 -17.73 -19.87 -17.53
N ARG A 168 -18.11 -18.67 -17.08
CA ARG A 168 -19.30 -18.45 -16.24
C ARG A 168 -20.61 -18.47 -17.04
N GLY A 169 -20.56 -18.69 -18.36
CA GLY A 169 -21.72 -18.76 -19.24
C GLY A 169 -22.35 -17.40 -19.55
N LYS A 170 -21.56 -16.31 -19.50
CA LYS A 170 -22.07 -14.92 -19.53
C LYS A 170 -21.41 -14.04 -20.61
N ILE A 171 -20.91 -14.67 -21.67
CA ILE A 171 -20.50 -14.06 -22.95
C ILE A 171 -20.97 -14.98 -24.06
#